data_AF-A0AAJ7PQR0-F1
#
_entry.id   AF-A0AAJ7PQR0-F1
#
_cell.length_a   1.000
_cell.length_b   1.000
_cell.length_c   1.000
_cell.angle_alpha   90.00
_cell.angle_beta   90.00
_cell.angle_gamma   90.00
#
_symmetry.space_group_name_H-M   'P 1'
#
loop_
_entity.id
_entity.type
_entity.pdbx_description
1 polymer ?
#
loop_
_entity_poly.entity_id
_entity_poly.type
_entity_poly.pdbx_seq_one_letter_code
_entity_poly.pdbx_strand_id
1 'polypeptide(L)'
;MCRLNCSLRTYPADDGTCRRCPPHCDVCSDDRTCFKCSFLYLMLNGVCKASCPMGYYEDMEEGRCGQCHPTCASCSGPLADDCETCSTFSPKLYKGACSKDCPVGTYYETKAMECQECHQTCMSCSGPDANQCTQCEKGLVLDPNTLLCGVTGDTDCPPGTYLHDDQFTCMGCHRHCYSCEGPGNDECQTCAVPKYLHNSTCVSECPAGTYSTRQEADGKELGFCLPCDHVCSSCTGASPRDCLTCSPGYLHLLQLCVTHCPTGYYKEGSRCEKCHQSCELCTGPGPESCRACTSPLLELQGTKLCVERCPHRFYLLNDVCRQCHTSCQTCTDASPQSCLTCDWGSTLKDKVCYPHCEEGRYFSDEETCEPCDSSCRHCSGPRSDQCLTCHRDSALHAMENRCARCCRAGGNNTDCCVCDSRSALCVEVPQPKSGDDQDQATDLNVSSRALNHTSAALPISLLLALGLALAVFALVKAHARKRLCWSQSYEKLSGSASINMPHGVPEPDSGDEVDVVYTSRGGSVYRRYSFIHEQDTDADQDVDESTRLNQS
;
A
#
# COMPACT_ATOMS: atom_id res chain seq x y z
N MET A 1 30.82 -74.59 66.45
CA MET A 1 29.98 -75.07 65.33
C MET A 1 30.62 -74.59 64.04
N CYS A 2 31.17 -75.50 63.23
CA CYS A 2 31.65 -75.17 61.89
C CYS A 2 30.42 -74.86 61.01
N ARG A 3 30.37 -73.65 60.42
CA ARG A 3 29.35 -73.31 59.43
C ARG A 3 29.94 -73.54 58.05
N LEU A 4 29.37 -74.47 57.28
CA LEU A 4 29.74 -74.66 55.87
C LEU A 4 29.32 -73.47 54.99
N ASN A 5 28.40 -72.62 55.46
CA ASN A 5 28.01 -71.37 54.81
C ASN A 5 28.30 -70.19 55.73
N CYS A 6 29.30 -69.39 55.36
CA CYS A 6 29.60 -68.11 56.00
C CYS A 6 28.64 -67.03 55.50
N SER A 7 28.41 -66.00 56.33
CA SER A 7 27.55 -64.85 56.01
C SER A 7 28.17 -63.97 54.92
N LEU A 8 27.39 -63.08 54.29
CA LEU A 8 27.93 -62.02 53.42
C LEU A 8 29.11 -61.28 54.09
N ARG A 9 30.13 -60.94 53.31
CA ARG A 9 31.42 -60.35 53.74
C ARG A 9 32.35 -61.28 54.53
N THR A 10 32.09 -62.59 54.55
CA THR A 10 32.98 -63.58 55.16
C THR A 10 33.15 -64.83 54.30
N TYR A 11 34.33 -65.46 54.35
CA TYR A 11 34.65 -66.72 53.64
C TYR A 11 35.08 -67.82 54.64
N PRO A 12 34.86 -69.11 54.32
CA PRO A 12 35.31 -70.21 55.17
C PRO A 12 36.82 -70.42 55.02
N ALA A 13 37.57 -70.32 56.12
CA ALA A 13 38.98 -70.68 56.17
C ALA A 13 39.15 -72.20 56.40
N ASP A 14 40.35 -72.72 56.11
CA ASP A 14 40.68 -74.15 56.23
C ASP A 14 40.47 -74.72 57.64
N ASP A 15 40.52 -73.86 58.67
CA ASP A 15 40.26 -74.20 60.08
C ASP A 15 38.76 -74.26 60.44
N GLY A 16 37.87 -74.08 59.46
CA GLY A 16 36.42 -74.08 59.64
C GLY A 16 35.86 -72.79 60.25
N THR A 17 36.68 -71.74 60.42
CA THR A 17 36.25 -70.42 60.88
C THR A 17 35.89 -69.50 59.72
N CYS A 18 34.92 -68.60 59.91
CA CYS A 18 34.59 -67.59 58.91
C CYS A 18 35.49 -66.36 59.09
N ARG A 19 36.34 -66.06 58.11
CA ARG A 19 37.20 -64.86 58.11
C ARG A 19 36.59 -63.76 57.24
N ARG A 20 36.94 -62.49 57.51
CA ARG A 20 36.40 -61.34 56.78
C ARG A 20 36.97 -61.25 55.38
N CYS A 21 36.12 -60.92 54.41
CA CYS A 21 36.53 -60.57 53.06
C CYS A 21 37.44 -59.32 53.05
N PRO A 22 38.18 -59.10 51.95
CA PRO A 22 38.90 -57.85 51.70
C PRO A 22 38.01 -56.60 51.85
N PRO A 23 38.57 -55.42 52.13
CA PRO A 23 37.80 -54.18 52.19
C PRO A 23 36.94 -53.98 50.94
N HIS A 24 35.69 -53.57 51.15
CA HIS A 24 34.72 -53.28 50.08
C HIS A 24 34.30 -54.49 49.22
N CYS A 25 34.47 -55.71 49.73
CA CYS A 25 34.04 -56.95 49.10
C CYS A 25 32.87 -57.61 49.84
N ASP A 26 31.77 -57.88 49.14
CA ASP A 26 30.57 -58.52 49.67
C ASP A 26 30.62 -60.07 49.57
N VAL A 27 31.27 -60.62 48.53
CA VAL A 27 31.46 -62.07 48.32
C VAL A 27 32.91 -62.35 47.91
N CYS A 28 33.63 -63.20 48.64
CA CYS A 28 35.04 -63.55 48.40
C CYS A 28 35.29 -65.06 48.59
N SER A 29 36.34 -65.60 47.95
CA SER A 29 36.84 -66.97 48.23
C SER A 29 37.90 -67.00 49.32
N ASP A 30 38.75 -65.98 49.39
CA ASP A 30 39.84 -65.86 50.35
C ASP A 30 40.10 -64.39 50.72
N ASP A 31 41.24 -64.10 51.36
CA ASP A 31 41.65 -62.76 51.78
C ASP A 31 42.18 -61.86 50.64
N ARG A 32 42.16 -62.32 49.38
CA ARG A 32 42.66 -61.60 48.20
C ARG A 32 41.66 -61.56 47.05
N THR A 33 40.81 -62.57 46.91
CA THR A 33 39.96 -62.76 45.75
C THR A 33 38.51 -62.44 46.06
N CYS A 34 38.04 -61.32 45.50
CA CYS A 34 36.65 -60.89 45.55
C CYS A 34 35.89 -61.30 44.28
N PHE A 35 34.64 -61.74 44.44
CA PHE A 35 33.69 -62.02 43.36
C PHE A 35 32.57 -60.99 43.25
N LYS A 36 32.26 -60.24 44.32
CA LYS A 36 31.26 -59.18 44.29
C LYS A 36 31.66 -58.03 45.20
N CYS A 37 31.84 -56.85 44.62
CA CYS A 37 32.15 -55.63 45.38
C CYS A 37 30.91 -55.04 46.05
N SER A 38 31.14 -54.28 47.13
CA SER A 38 30.10 -53.46 47.74
C SER A 38 29.64 -52.35 46.80
N PHE A 39 28.41 -51.87 47.00
CA PHE A 39 27.83 -50.73 46.26
C PHE A 39 28.82 -49.55 46.20
N LEU A 40 29.05 -48.98 45.01
CA LEU A 40 30.03 -47.92 44.66
C LEU A 40 31.50 -48.36 44.49
N TYR A 41 31.81 -49.66 44.56
CA TYR A 41 33.16 -50.17 44.26
C TYR A 41 33.13 -51.10 43.04
N LEU A 42 34.14 -50.96 42.19
CA LEU A 42 34.27 -51.65 40.91
C LEU A 42 35.32 -52.75 40.99
N MET A 43 34.99 -53.92 40.43
CA MET A 43 35.91 -55.06 40.38
C MET A 43 37.01 -54.88 39.33
N LEU A 44 38.27 -55.05 39.71
CA LEU A 44 39.41 -55.16 38.80
C LEU A 44 40.35 -56.26 39.27
N ASN A 45 40.54 -57.31 38.46
CA ASN A 45 41.42 -58.46 38.74
C ASN A 45 41.21 -59.07 40.15
N GLY A 46 39.94 -59.23 40.57
CA GLY A 46 39.58 -59.81 41.88
C GLY A 46 39.69 -58.84 43.07
N VAL A 47 39.98 -57.56 42.85
CA VAL A 47 40.08 -56.53 43.90
C VAL A 47 39.07 -55.41 43.64
N CYS A 48 38.43 -54.92 44.68
CA CYS A 48 37.49 -53.79 44.61
C CYS A 48 38.21 -52.45 44.67
N LYS A 49 37.94 -51.55 43.71
CA LYS A 49 38.52 -50.21 43.59
C LYS A 49 37.42 -49.15 43.60
N ALA A 50 37.73 -47.97 44.14
CA ALA A 50 36.80 -46.85 44.17
C ALA A 50 36.70 -46.10 42.83
N SER A 51 37.75 -46.19 42.00
CA SER A 51 37.80 -45.64 40.64
C SER A 51 38.69 -46.52 39.78
N CYS A 52 38.39 -46.61 38.49
CA CYS A 52 39.18 -47.42 37.57
C CYS A 52 40.49 -46.70 37.18
N PRO A 53 41.61 -47.41 37.07
CA PRO A 53 42.87 -46.83 36.60
C PRO A 53 42.82 -46.52 35.10
N MET A 54 43.76 -45.70 34.62
CA MET A 54 43.93 -45.43 33.18
C MET A 54 43.96 -46.72 32.35
N GLY A 55 43.30 -46.69 31.19
CA GLY A 55 43.06 -47.86 30.34
C GLY A 55 41.81 -48.66 30.68
N TYR A 56 41.04 -48.24 31.69
CA TYR A 56 39.77 -48.87 32.07
C TYR A 56 38.65 -47.83 32.27
N TYR A 57 37.41 -48.17 31.87
CA TYR A 57 36.21 -47.38 32.14
C TYR A 57 35.36 -48.01 33.26
N GLU A 58 34.45 -47.21 33.81
CA GLU A 58 33.55 -47.62 34.90
C GLU A 58 32.28 -48.27 34.32
N ASP A 59 32.23 -49.60 34.37
CA ASP A 59 31.05 -50.37 33.97
C ASP A 59 30.14 -50.56 35.19
N MET A 60 29.19 -49.64 35.34
CA MET A 60 28.26 -49.62 36.47
C MET A 60 27.17 -50.70 36.37
N GLU A 61 26.90 -51.22 35.16
CA GLU A 61 25.93 -52.28 34.95
C GLU A 61 26.50 -53.63 35.42
N GLU A 62 27.76 -53.91 35.10
CA GLU A 62 28.45 -55.11 35.56
C GLU A 62 29.19 -54.94 36.90
N GLY A 63 29.33 -53.71 37.40
CA GLY A 63 30.04 -53.39 38.64
C GLY A 63 31.55 -53.67 38.56
N ARG A 64 32.16 -53.44 37.40
CA ARG A 64 33.58 -53.75 37.15
C ARG A 64 34.30 -52.63 36.39
N CYS A 65 35.62 -52.69 36.38
CA CYS A 65 36.44 -51.89 35.48
C CYS A 65 36.56 -52.61 34.13
N GLY A 66 35.91 -52.08 33.10
CA GLY A 66 35.99 -52.59 31.73
C GLY A 66 37.25 -52.04 31.03
N GLN A 67 37.87 -52.80 30.13
CA GLN A 67 39.05 -52.32 29.40
C GLN A 67 38.63 -51.36 28.28
N CYS A 68 39.38 -50.27 28.14
CA CYS A 68 39.24 -49.37 27.00
C CYS A 68 39.66 -50.03 25.69
N HIS A 69 39.18 -49.50 24.56
CA HIS A 69 39.73 -49.86 23.26
C HIS A 69 41.24 -49.54 23.20
N PRO A 70 42.09 -50.37 22.54
CA PRO A 70 43.56 -50.21 22.57
C PRO A 70 44.11 -48.88 22.01
N THR A 71 43.29 -48.14 21.25
CA THR A 71 43.65 -46.81 20.75
C THR A 71 43.46 -45.70 21.80
N CYS A 72 42.68 -45.94 22.85
CA CYS A 72 42.43 -44.99 23.92
C CYS A 72 43.47 -45.13 25.05
N ALA A 73 43.83 -44.02 25.70
CA ALA A 73 44.52 -44.01 26.99
C ALA A 73 43.52 -43.94 28.16
N SER A 74 42.43 -43.19 28.00
CA SER A 74 41.24 -43.20 28.86
C SER A 74 39.98 -43.20 28.00
N CYS A 75 38.89 -43.74 28.53
CA CYS A 75 37.64 -43.91 27.80
C CYS A 75 36.43 -43.88 28.74
N SER A 76 35.27 -43.56 28.20
CA SER A 76 33.98 -43.65 28.88
C SER A 76 33.27 -44.99 28.65
N GLY A 77 33.74 -45.79 27.70
CA GLY A 77 33.15 -47.04 27.27
C GLY A 77 34.13 -47.93 26.48
N PRO A 78 33.67 -49.12 26.05
CA PRO A 78 34.53 -50.12 25.41
C PRO A 78 34.79 -49.87 23.91
N LEU A 79 34.05 -48.97 23.25
CA LEU A 79 34.12 -48.78 21.81
C LEU A 79 35.31 -47.92 21.40
N ALA A 80 35.67 -47.97 20.12
CA ALA A 80 36.82 -47.24 19.58
C ALA A 80 36.61 -45.71 19.51
N ASP A 81 35.36 -45.26 19.60
CA ASP A 81 34.88 -43.88 19.63
C ASP A 81 34.46 -43.40 21.03
N ASP A 82 34.66 -44.22 22.07
CA ASP A 82 34.44 -43.84 23.47
C ASP A 82 35.72 -43.27 24.13
N CYS A 83 36.76 -42.94 23.36
CA CYS A 83 38.01 -42.43 23.91
C CYS A 83 37.86 -40.99 24.41
N GLU A 84 38.37 -40.73 25.60
CA GLU A 84 38.52 -39.37 26.14
C GLU A 84 39.93 -38.83 25.91
N THR A 85 40.94 -39.71 25.99
CA THR A 85 42.33 -39.40 25.66
C THR A 85 42.93 -40.52 24.85
N CYS A 86 43.92 -40.20 24.03
CA CYS A 86 44.50 -41.14 23.08
C CYS A 86 45.80 -41.78 23.56
N SER A 87 46.02 -43.02 23.13
CA SER A 87 47.29 -43.70 23.36
C SER A 87 48.41 -43.08 22.54
N THR A 88 49.65 -43.32 22.96
CA THR A 88 50.85 -42.81 22.27
C THR A 88 50.98 -43.30 20.83
N PHE A 89 50.31 -44.41 20.46
CA PHE A 89 50.33 -44.98 19.12
C PHE A 89 49.27 -44.40 18.19
N SER A 90 48.29 -43.66 18.70
CA SER A 90 47.19 -43.05 17.93
C SER A 90 46.79 -41.71 18.55
N PRO A 91 47.71 -40.73 18.61
CA PRO A 91 47.61 -39.59 19.53
C PRO A 91 46.54 -38.55 19.15
N LYS A 92 45.90 -38.66 17.98
CA LYS A 92 45.00 -37.63 17.46
C LYS A 92 43.55 -38.03 17.72
N LEU A 93 42.89 -37.29 18.62
CA LEU A 93 41.48 -37.48 19.00
C LEU A 93 40.55 -36.73 18.04
N TYR A 94 39.49 -37.37 17.57
CA TYR A 94 38.41 -36.71 16.83
C TYR A 94 37.07 -37.39 17.12
N LYS A 95 36.09 -36.62 17.63
CA LYS A 95 34.73 -37.11 17.97
C LYS A 95 34.75 -38.44 18.75
N GLY A 96 35.65 -38.52 19.75
CA GLY A 96 35.81 -39.69 20.61
C GLY A 96 36.66 -40.83 20.03
N ALA A 97 37.07 -40.78 18.76
CA ALA A 97 37.93 -41.78 18.14
C ALA A 97 39.40 -41.35 18.07
N CYS A 98 40.32 -42.27 18.37
CA CYS A 98 41.77 -42.04 18.33
C CYS A 98 42.40 -42.61 17.06
N SER A 99 43.21 -41.81 16.39
CA SER A 99 43.83 -42.15 15.10
C SER A 99 45.28 -41.66 15.00
N LYS A 100 46.05 -42.25 14.06
CA LYS A 100 47.42 -41.78 13.76
C LYS A 100 47.43 -40.44 13.03
N ASP A 101 46.45 -40.25 12.15
CA ASP A 101 46.28 -39.07 11.31
C ASP A 101 44.86 -38.56 11.40
N CYS A 102 44.72 -37.23 11.41
CA CYS A 102 43.42 -36.59 11.44
C CYS A 102 42.62 -36.98 10.17
N PRO A 103 41.32 -37.28 10.30
CA PRO A 103 40.50 -37.63 9.15
C PRO A 103 40.41 -36.47 8.15
N VAL A 104 40.02 -36.80 6.91
CA VAL A 104 39.81 -35.79 5.85
C VAL A 104 38.81 -34.74 6.33
N GLY A 105 39.04 -33.47 5.96
CA GLY A 105 38.23 -32.34 6.43
C GLY A 105 38.59 -31.83 7.83
N THR A 106 39.70 -32.30 8.43
CA THR A 106 40.17 -31.83 9.74
C THR A 106 41.67 -31.55 9.75
N TYR A 107 42.13 -30.73 10.70
CA TYR A 107 43.54 -30.45 10.96
C TYR A 107 43.89 -30.72 12.43
N TYR A 108 45.17 -30.98 12.72
CA TYR A 108 45.62 -31.22 14.09
C TYR A 108 45.92 -29.91 14.82
N GLU A 109 45.11 -29.58 15.83
CA GLU A 109 45.33 -28.40 16.67
C GLU A 109 46.27 -28.75 17.83
N THR A 110 47.51 -28.29 17.73
CA THR A 110 48.58 -28.64 18.69
C THR A 110 48.31 -28.22 20.13
N LYS A 111 47.53 -27.15 20.35
CA LYS A 111 47.20 -26.67 21.71
C LYS A 111 46.14 -27.53 22.38
N ALA A 112 45.16 -27.98 21.62
CA ALA A 112 44.07 -28.83 22.12
C ALA A 112 44.41 -30.33 22.08
N MET A 113 45.46 -30.71 21.32
CA MET A 113 45.85 -32.10 21.07
C MET A 113 44.72 -32.95 20.46
N GLU A 114 43.88 -32.32 19.64
CA GLU A 114 42.74 -32.96 18.96
C GLU A 114 42.65 -32.47 17.51
N CYS A 115 41.91 -33.21 16.70
CA CYS A 115 41.59 -32.79 15.34
C CYS A 115 40.40 -31.83 15.36
N GLN A 116 40.54 -30.71 14.67
CA GLN A 116 39.52 -29.68 14.53
C GLN A 116 39.06 -29.62 13.07
N GLU A 117 37.81 -29.26 12.85
CA GLU A 117 37.25 -29.20 11.50
C GLU A 117 37.87 -28.05 10.69
N CYS A 118 38.13 -28.31 9.42
CA CYS A 118 38.51 -27.28 8.46
C CYS A 118 37.33 -26.34 8.18
N HIS A 119 37.62 -25.19 7.56
CA HIS A 119 36.57 -24.43 6.89
C HIS A 119 35.84 -25.31 5.86
N GLN A 120 34.52 -25.17 5.74
CA GLN A 120 33.63 -26.02 4.92
C GLN A 120 34.01 -26.11 3.42
N THR A 121 34.84 -25.20 2.92
CA THR A 121 35.34 -25.19 1.53
C THR A 121 36.62 -26.01 1.34
N CYS A 122 37.29 -26.42 2.43
CA CYS A 122 38.53 -27.18 2.36
C CYS A 122 38.27 -28.68 2.53
N MET A 123 38.85 -29.49 1.64
CA MET A 123 38.97 -30.94 1.85
C MET A 123 40.14 -31.28 2.79
N SER A 124 41.22 -30.47 2.75
CA SER A 124 42.31 -30.51 3.73
C SER A 124 42.79 -29.10 4.04
N CYS A 125 43.24 -28.85 5.27
CA CYS A 125 43.64 -27.53 5.74
C CYS A 125 44.80 -27.59 6.73
N SER A 126 45.47 -26.45 6.94
CA SER A 126 46.46 -26.26 8.01
C SER A 126 45.89 -25.56 9.26
N GLY A 127 44.63 -25.13 9.20
CA GLY A 127 43.93 -24.46 10.29
C GLY A 127 42.47 -24.15 9.94
N PRO A 128 41.74 -23.45 10.82
CA PRO A 128 40.29 -23.32 10.74
C PRO A 128 39.83 -22.28 9.71
N ASP A 129 40.70 -21.37 9.29
CA ASP A 129 40.33 -20.25 8.42
C ASP A 129 40.21 -20.66 6.94
N ALA A 130 39.34 -19.99 6.20
CA ALA A 130 39.09 -20.27 4.78
C ALA A 130 40.33 -20.14 3.88
N ASN A 131 41.32 -19.34 4.28
CA ASN A 131 42.57 -19.12 3.56
C ASN A 131 43.70 -20.06 4.00
N GLN A 132 43.40 -21.06 4.84
CA GLN A 132 44.34 -22.07 5.30
C GLN A 132 44.04 -23.43 4.67
N CYS A 133 43.30 -23.46 3.54
CA CYS A 133 43.08 -24.68 2.78
C CYS A 133 44.37 -25.12 2.08
N THR A 134 44.65 -26.42 2.14
CA THR A 134 45.72 -27.07 1.35
C THR A 134 45.16 -27.84 0.16
N GLN A 135 43.90 -28.26 0.24
CA GLN A 135 43.16 -28.86 -0.86
C GLN A 135 41.68 -28.51 -0.73
N CYS A 136 41.03 -28.19 -1.84
CA CYS A 136 39.62 -27.78 -1.84
C CYS A 136 38.67 -28.96 -2.01
N GLU A 137 37.43 -28.78 -1.54
CA GLU A 137 36.34 -29.73 -1.74
C GLU A 137 36.08 -29.97 -3.24
N LYS A 138 35.52 -31.12 -3.59
CA LYS A 138 35.30 -31.52 -4.98
C LYS A 138 34.46 -30.47 -5.74
N GLY A 139 35.05 -29.88 -6.79
CA GLY A 139 34.40 -28.84 -7.61
C GLY A 139 34.87 -27.42 -7.30
N LEU A 140 35.72 -27.24 -6.29
CA LEU A 140 36.36 -25.98 -5.95
C LEU A 140 37.83 -25.97 -6.42
N VAL A 141 38.35 -24.80 -6.77
CA VAL A 141 39.75 -24.57 -7.16
C VAL A 141 40.42 -23.67 -6.13
N LEU A 142 41.67 -23.98 -5.79
CA LEU A 142 42.49 -23.20 -4.86
C LEU A 142 43.09 -22.00 -5.61
N ASP A 143 42.80 -20.79 -5.16
CA ASP A 143 43.48 -19.58 -5.66
C ASP A 143 44.90 -19.53 -5.07
N PRO A 144 45.97 -19.57 -5.89
CA PRO A 144 47.35 -19.60 -5.41
C PRO A 144 47.82 -18.29 -4.74
N ASN A 145 47.11 -17.17 -4.92
CA ASN A 145 47.47 -15.89 -4.32
C ASN A 145 46.78 -15.68 -2.97
N THR A 146 45.51 -16.08 -2.87
CA THR A 146 44.67 -15.84 -1.68
C THR A 146 44.54 -17.06 -0.77
N LEU A 147 44.92 -18.26 -1.27
CA LEU A 147 44.77 -19.55 -0.60
C LEU A 147 43.32 -19.89 -0.22
N LEU A 148 42.35 -19.25 -0.89
CA LEU A 148 40.93 -19.50 -0.72
C LEU A 148 40.46 -20.58 -1.70
N CYS A 149 39.56 -21.45 -1.23
CA CYS A 149 38.87 -22.43 -2.04
C CYS A 149 37.52 -21.89 -2.50
N GLY A 150 37.33 -21.74 -3.81
CA GLY A 150 36.08 -21.26 -4.40
C GLY A 150 35.69 -22.07 -5.64
N VAL A 151 34.40 -22.05 -5.99
CA VAL A 151 33.95 -22.58 -7.28
C VAL A 151 34.47 -21.59 -8.31
N THR A 152 35.38 -22.00 -9.19
CA THR A 152 35.49 -21.32 -10.49
C THR A 152 34.19 -21.64 -11.22
N GLY A 153 33.15 -20.83 -10.97
CA GLY A 153 31.79 -21.12 -11.42
C GLY A 153 30.64 -20.73 -10.50
N ASP A 154 30.81 -19.82 -9.53
CA ASP A 154 29.69 -18.92 -9.25
C ASP A 154 29.76 -17.78 -10.26
N THR A 155 28.67 -17.61 -10.99
CA THR A 155 28.45 -16.53 -11.96
C THR A 155 28.48 -15.13 -11.34
N ASP A 156 28.64 -15.02 -10.03
CA ASP A 156 28.58 -13.77 -9.28
C ASP A 156 29.98 -13.28 -8.92
N CYS A 157 30.56 -12.52 -9.84
CA CYS A 157 31.66 -11.62 -9.54
C CYS A 157 31.28 -10.67 -8.38
N PRO A 158 32.22 -10.30 -7.49
CA PRO A 158 31.92 -9.42 -6.35
C PRO A 158 31.31 -8.09 -6.82
N PRO A 159 30.49 -7.41 -5.97
CA PRO A 159 29.85 -6.16 -6.33
C PRO A 159 30.84 -5.13 -6.89
N GLY A 160 30.49 -4.50 -8.01
CA GLY A 160 31.38 -3.60 -8.76
C GLY A 160 32.25 -4.26 -9.82
N THR A 161 32.08 -5.56 -10.07
CA THR A 161 32.76 -6.30 -11.14
C THR A 161 31.79 -7.16 -11.94
N TYR A 162 32.16 -7.52 -13.18
CA TYR A 162 31.39 -8.39 -14.08
C TYR A 162 32.30 -9.46 -14.70
N LEU A 163 31.71 -10.57 -15.14
CA LEU A 163 32.42 -11.68 -15.76
C LEU A 163 32.72 -11.38 -17.24
N HIS A 164 33.99 -11.41 -17.62
CA HIS A 164 34.40 -11.21 -19.02
C HIS A 164 34.73 -12.54 -19.71
N ASP A 165 34.12 -12.80 -20.87
CA ASP A 165 34.45 -13.85 -21.83
C ASP A 165 34.53 -15.30 -21.28
N ASP A 166 33.69 -15.67 -20.31
CA ASP A 166 33.63 -17.02 -19.70
C ASP A 166 34.99 -17.54 -19.17
N GLN A 167 35.99 -16.66 -19.02
CA GLN A 167 37.38 -16.98 -18.67
C GLN A 167 37.67 -16.81 -17.18
N PHE A 168 36.63 -16.84 -16.34
CA PHE A 168 36.74 -16.69 -14.88
C PHE A 168 37.50 -15.42 -14.44
N THR A 169 37.51 -14.38 -15.28
CA THR A 169 38.18 -13.11 -14.99
C THR A 169 37.13 -12.03 -14.73
N CYS A 170 37.06 -11.54 -13.48
CA CYS A 170 36.17 -10.44 -13.13
C CYS A 170 36.82 -9.09 -13.49
N MET A 171 36.16 -8.33 -14.35
CA MET A 171 36.59 -6.98 -14.73
C MET A 171 35.78 -5.93 -13.97
N GLY A 172 36.40 -4.79 -13.69
CA GLY A 172 35.71 -3.68 -13.01
C GLY A 172 34.59 -3.09 -13.86
N CYS A 173 33.46 -2.79 -13.21
CA CYS A 173 32.39 -2.01 -13.81
C CYS A 173 32.84 -0.60 -14.17
N HIS A 174 32.08 0.05 -15.06
CA HIS A 174 32.22 1.49 -15.24
C HIS A 174 32.02 2.23 -13.91
N ARG A 175 32.83 3.25 -13.62
CA ARG A 175 32.83 4.02 -12.35
C ARG A 175 31.47 4.60 -11.91
N HIS A 176 30.51 4.65 -12.83
CA HIS A 176 29.17 5.18 -12.57
C HIS A 176 28.17 4.11 -12.14
N CYS A 177 28.48 2.83 -12.34
CA CYS A 177 27.65 1.70 -11.94
C CYS A 177 28.10 1.17 -10.57
N TYR A 178 27.17 0.64 -9.79
CA TYR A 178 27.49 -0.15 -8.59
C TYR A 178 27.59 -1.64 -8.89
N SER A 179 26.70 -2.17 -9.73
CA SER A 179 26.87 -3.46 -10.42
C SER A 179 26.56 -3.28 -11.90
N CYS A 180 27.12 -4.14 -12.75
CA CYS A 180 27.04 -4.04 -14.20
C CYS A 180 27.04 -5.43 -14.85
N GLU A 181 26.57 -5.51 -16.09
CA GLU A 181 26.73 -6.69 -16.95
C GLU A 181 27.93 -6.57 -17.90
N GLY A 182 28.51 -5.38 -18.01
CA GLY A 182 29.65 -5.11 -18.88
C GLY A 182 30.40 -3.81 -18.54
N PRO A 183 31.43 -3.45 -19.32
CA PRO A 183 32.28 -2.30 -19.06
C PRO A 183 31.66 -0.94 -19.46
N GLY A 184 30.53 -0.95 -20.17
CA GLY A 184 29.82 0.23 -20.63
C GLY A 184 29.21 1.06 -19.51
N ASN A 185 28.94 2.34 -19.80
CA ASN A 185 28.23 3.23 -18.88
C ASN A 185 26.69 3.02 -18.93
N ASP A 186 26.24 2.24 -19.90
CA ASP A 186 24.87 1.86 -20.25
C ASP A 186 24.60 0.37 -20.02
N GLU A 187 25.51 -0.31 -19.31
CA GLU A 187 25.43 -1.72 -18.93
C GLU A 187 25.34 -1.84 -17.39
N CYS A 188 24.81 -0.82 -16.71
CA CYS A 188 24.61 -0.84 -15.27
C CYS A 188 23.39 -1.67 -14.88
N GLN A 189 23.54 -2.52 -13.87
CA GLN A 189 22.46 -3.30 -13.25
C GLN A 189 21.94 -2.63 -11.97
N THR A 190 22.81 -1.94 -11.23
CA THR A 190 22.42 -1.15 -10.05
C THR A 190 23.27 0.11 -9.92
N CYS A 191 22.73 1.13 -9.25
CA CYS A 191 23.40 2.40 -8.99
C CYS A 191 23.44 2.68 -7.50
N ALA A 192 24.58 3.11 -6.98
CA ALA A 192 24.68 3.60 -5.61
C ALA A 192 24.22 5.07 -5.54
N VAL A 193 23.51 5.42 -4.45
CA VAL A 193 23.13 6.82 -4.15
C VAL A 193 24.40 7.68 -4.08
N PRO A 194 24.44 8.88 -4.68
CA PRO A 194 23.30 9.71 -5.13
C PRO A 194 22.85 9.54 -6.59
N LYS A 195 23.20 8.45 -7.27
CA LYS A 195 22.72 8.16 -8.64
C LYS A 195 21.58 7.15 -8.65
N TYR A 196 20.78 7.20 -9.70
CA TYR A 196 19.59 6.38 -9.88
C TYR A 196 19.63 5.63 -11.20
N LEU A 197 19.25 4.36 -11.17
CA LEU A 197 19.21 3.51 -12.35
C LEU A 197 18.04 3.88 -13.26
N HIS A 198 18.34 4.22 -14.51
CA HIS A 198 17.35 4.42 -15.57
C HIS A 198 17.85 3.79 -16.87
N ASN A 199 17.09 2.81 -17.39
CA ASN A 199 17.37 2.12 -18.65
C ASN A 199 18.85 1.69 -18.80
N SER A 200 19.36 0.96 -17.79
CA SER A 200 20.75 0.49 -17.67
C SER A 200 21.84 1.56 -17.54
N THR A 201 21.48 2.82 -17.30
CA THR A 201 22.43 3.91 -17.03
C THR A 201 22.21 4.51 -15.64
N CYS A 202 23.28 4.96 -14.99
CA CYS A 202 23.18 5.67 -13.70
C CYS A 202 23.15 7.19 -13.91
N VAL A 203 21.97 7.79 -13.72
CA VAL A 203 21.72 9.23 -13.87
C VAL A 203 21.66 9.94 -12.50
N SER A 204 21.95 11.23 -12.47
CA SER A 204 21.87 12.04 -11.23
C SER A 204 20.45 12.50 -10.92
N GLU A 205 19.62 12.69 -11.95
CA GLU A 205 18.22 13.08 -11.83
C GLU A 205 17.38 12.16 -12.71
N CYS A 206 16.26 11.68 -12.16
CA CYS A 206 15.35 10.82 -12.89
C CYS A 206 14.61 11.62 -13.98
N PRO A 207 14.50 11.08 -15.21
CA PRO A 207 13.82 11.77 -16.30
C PRO A 207 12.32 11.96 -16.03
N ALA A 208 11.69 12.88 -16.77
CA ALA A 208 10.25 13.12 -16.69
C ALA A 208 9.44 11.83 -16.86
N GLY A 209 8.34 11.70 -16.11
CA GLY A 209 7.55 10.47 -16.03
C GLY A 209 8.12 9.40 -15.11
N THR A 210 9.22 9.66 -14.39
CA THR A 210 9.78 8.76 -13.37
C THR A 210 10.08 9.49 -12.06
N TYR A 211 10.15 8.76 -10.95
CA TYR A 211 10.53 9.27 -9.63
C TYR A 211 11.71 8.47 -9.05
N SER A 212 12.51 9.13 -8.21
CA SER A 212 13.65 8.53 -7.53
C SER A 212 13.21 7.74 -6.30
N THR A 213 13.61 6.48 -6.19
CA THR A 213 13.45 5.65 -4.99
C THR A 213 14.79 5.12 -4.49
N ARG A 214 14.85 4.73 -3.22
CA ARG A 214 16.02 4.14 -2.58
C ARG A 214 15.67 2.79 -1.97
N GLN A 215 16.57 1.83 -2.10
CA GLN A 215 16.45 0.51 -1.48
C GLN A 215 17.76 0.14 -0.81
N GLU A 216 17.70 -0.41 0.40
CA GLU A 216 18.88 -0.96 1.07
C GLU A 216 19.07 -2.43 0.68
N ALA A 217 20.27 -2.77 0.25
CA ALA A 217 20.73 -4.14 0.03
C ALA A 217 22.18 -4.26 0.54
N ASP A 218 22.46 -5.27 1.36
CA ASP A 218 23.79 -5.57 1.90
C ASP A 218 24.52 -4.36 2.53
N GLY A 219 23.77 -3.51 3.24
CA GLY A 219 24.30 -2.30 3.90
C GLY A 219 24.64 -1.15 2.95
N LYS A 220 24.17 -1.20 1.69
CA LYS A 220 24.35 -0.16 0.68
C LYS A 220 22.98 0.41 0.24
N GLU A 221 22.88 1.73 0.15
CA GLU A 221 21.72 2.39 -0.49
C GLU A 221 21.86 2.38 -2.02
N LEU A 222 20.91 1.72 -2.68
CA LEU A 222 20.76 1.67 -4.13
C LEU A 222 19.67 2.62 -4.61
N GLY A 223 19.90 3.33 -5.71
CA GLY A 223 18.96 4.28 -6.30
C GLY A 223 18.33 3.76 -7.60
N PHE A 224 17.02 3.92 -7.74
CA PHE A 224 16.26 3.54 -8.94
C PHE A 224 15.34 4.66 -9.41
N CYS A 225 15.14 4.78 -10.73
CA CYS A 225 14.09 5.60 -11.32
C CYS A 225 12.91 4.71 -11.69
N LEU A 226 11.80 4.84 -10.97
CA LEU A 226 10.58 4.08 -11.22
C LEU A 226 9.54 4.94 -11.94
N PRO A 227 8.70 4.36 -12.81
CA PRO A 227 7.69 5.11 -13.54
C PRO A 227 6.63 5.69 -12.59
N CYS A 228 6.17 6.88 -12.91
CA CYS A 228 4.98 7.47 -12.31
C CYS A 228 3.72 6.69 -12.69
N ASP A 229 2.63 6.90 -11.95
CA ASP A 229 1.30 6.52 -12.42
C ASP A 229 1.00 7.21 -13.77
N HIS A 230 0.32 6.51 -14.69
CA HIS A 230 -0.01 7.01 -16.03
C HIS A 230 -0.79 8.34 -16.05
N VAL A 231 -1.49 8.67 -14.97
CA VAL A 231 -2.22 9.93 -14.81
C VAL A 231 -1.26 11.13 -14.61
N CYS A 232 0.00 10.87 -14.24
CA CYS A 232 1.00 11.86 -13.89
C CYS A 232 2.06 12.07 -14.97
N SER A 233 2.40 13.33 -15.23
CA SER A 233 3.57 13.71 -16.04
C SER A 233 4.83 13.81 -15.18
N SER A 234 4.70 14.18 -13.91
CA SER A 234 5.78 14.14 -12.92
C SER A 234 5.22 13.77 -11.54
N CYS A 235 6.00 13.05 -10.75
CA CYS A 235 5.55 12.52 -9.46
C CYS A 235 6.69 12.41 -8.45
N THR A 236 6.35 12.29 -7.17
CA THR A 236 7.29 11.96 -6.08
C THR A 236 7.21 10.50 -5.65
N GLY A 237 6.29 9.73 -6.22
CA GLY A 237 6.00 8.35 -5.83
C GLY A 237 5.10 7.64 -6.85
N ALA A 238 4.82 6.36 -6.58
CA ALA A 238 4.01 5.52 -7.47
C ALA A 238 2.50 5.80 -7.39
N SER A 239 2.02 6.51 -6.37
CA SER A 239 0.58 6.75 -6.18
C SER A 239 0.08 7.87 -7.08
N PRO A 240 -1.19 7.81 -7.54
CA PRO A 240 -1.87 8.95 -8.16
C PRO A 240 -1.96 10.20 -7.28
N ARG A 241 -1.72 10.06 -5.97
CA ARG A 241 -1.66 11.18 -4.99
C ARG A 241 -0.28 11.81 -4.87
N ASP A 242 0.76 11.15 -5.38
CA ASP A 242 2.13 11.65 -5.39
C ASP A 242 2.41 12.48 -6.64
N CYS A 243 1.36 12.95 -7.30
CA CYS A 243 1.42 13.63 -8.58
C CYS A 243 1.79 15.10 -8.38
N LEU A 244 2.88 15.55 -9.02
CA LEU A 244 3.26 16.96 -9.04
C LEU A 244 2.64 17.70 -10.22
N THR A 245 2.58 17.03 -11.38
CA THR A 245 1.94 17.56 -12.59
C THR A 245 1.16 16.48 -13.31
N CYS A 246 0.02 16.86 -13.88
CA CYS A 246 -0.89 15.93 -14.55
C CYS A 246 -0.48 15.69 -16.01
N SER A 247 -0.72 14.48 -16.50
CA SER A 247 -0.60 14.14 -17.91
C SER A 247 -1.56 14.97 -18.79
N PRO A 248 -1.24 15.20 -20.08
CA PRO A 248 -2.13 15.91 -20.99
C PRO A 248 -3.55 15.32 -21.00
N GLY A 249 -4.57 16.17 -20.88
CA GLY A 249 -5.99 15.76 -20.80
C GLY A 249 -6.52 15.60 -19.38
N TYR A 250 -5.66 15.62 -18.36
CA TYR A 250 -6.05 15.65 -16.94
C TYR A 250 -5.94 17.06 -16.36
N LEU A 251 -6.76 17.31 -15.34
CA LEU A 251 -6.88 18.56 -14.61
C LEU A 251 -6.38 18.38 -13.19
N HIS A 252 -5.68 19.37 -12.68
CA HIS A 252 -5.11 19.35 -11.35
C HIS A 252 -6.14 19.78 -10.29
N LEU A 253 -6.44 18.88 -9.35
CA LEU A 253 -7.31 19.11 -8.20
C LEU A 253 -6.56 18.77 -6.92
N LEU A 254 -6.08 19.78 -6.21
CA LEU A 254 -5.21 19.64 -5.03
C LEU A 254 -3.93 18.81 -5.27
N GLN A 255 -3.94 17.51 -5.00
CA GLN A 255 -2.82 16.58 -5.22
C GLN A 255 -3.24 15.39 -6.11
N LEU A 256 -4.37 15.55 -6.79
CA LEU A 256 -4.98 14.54 -7.64
C LEU A 256 -5.12 15.10 -9.05
N CYS A 257 -5.06 14.21 -10.01
CA CYS A 257 -5.29 14.51 -11.41
C CYS A 257 -6.58 13.83 -11.85
N VAL A 258 -7.53 14.64 -12.31
CA VAL A 258 -8.90 14.22 -12.64
C VAL A 258 -9.24 14.56 -14.08
N THR A 259 -10.12 13.79 -14.73
CA THR A 259 -10.53 14.07 -16.11
C THR A 259 -11.54 15.22 -16.21
N HIS A 260 -12.35 15.40 -15.16
CA HIS A 260 -13.33 16.47 -15.02
C HIS A 260 -13.33 17.01 -13.60
N CYS A 261 -13.63 18.31 -13.45
CA CYS A 261 -13.78 18.90 -12.12
C CYS A 261 -15.06 18.37 -11.46
N PRO A 262 -14.98 17.91 -10.19
CA PRO A 262 -16.16 17.44 -9.45
C PRO A 262 -17.10 18.59 -9.12
N THR A 263 -18.29 18.26 -8.60
CA THR A 263 -19.24 19.26 -8.08
C THR A 263 -18.59 20.17 -7.04
N GLY A 264 -18.95 21.46 -7.06
CA GLY A 264 -18.29 22.49 -6.25
C GLY A 264 -16.95 23.01 -6.81
N TYR A 265 -16.50 22.56 -7.99
CA TYR A 265 -15.30 23.05 -8.66
C TYR A 265 -15.57 23.36 -10.14
N TYR A 266 -14.84 24.33 -10.69
CA TYR A 266 -14.87 24.67 -12.11
C TYR A 266 -13.46 24.58 -12.72
N LYS A 267 -13.40 24.43 -14.04
CA LYS A 267 -12.14 24.35 -14.77
C LYS A 267 -11.60 25.76 -15.04
N GLU A 268 -10.41 26.04 -14.54
CA GLU A 268 -9.62 27.23 -14.88
C GLU A 268 -8.27 26.77 -15.46
N GLY A 269 -8.09 26.96 -16.78
CA GLY A 269 -6.92 26.43 -17.48
C GLY A 269 -6.81 24.90 -17.37
N SER A 270 -5.76 24.41 -16.71
CA SER A 270 -5.51 23.00 -16.41
C SER A 270 -5.79 22.61 -14.95
N ARG A 271 -6.50 23.46 -14.20
CA ARG A 271 -6.78 23.27 -12.78
C ARG A 271 -8.27 23.25 -12.50
N CYS A 272 -8.64 22.60 -11.40
CA CYS A 272 -9.98 22.66 -10.84
C CYS A 272 -9.97 23.60 -9.62
N GLU A 273 -10.62 24.75 -9.78
CA GLU A 273 -10.71 25.77 -8.74
C GLU A 273 -12.08 25.72 -8.07
N LYS A 274 -12.12 26.02 -6.77
CA LYS A 274 -13.34 25.88 -5.97
C LYS A 274 -14.35 26.96 -6.35
N CYS A 275 -15.63 26.58 -6.42
CA CYS A 275 -16.73 27.52 -6.61
C CYS A 275 -16.84 28.51 -5.44
N HIS A 276 -17.47 29.66 -5.69
CA HIS A 276 -17.87 30.58 -4.63
C HIS A 276 -18.80 29.87 -3.62
N GLN A 277 -18.75 30.26 -2.34
CA GLN A 277 -19.48 29.59 -1.25
C GLN A 277 -21.01 29.53 -1.46
N SER A 278 -21.56 30.43 -2.26
CA SER A 278 -22.99 30.46 -2.60
C SER A 278 -23.40 29.42 -3.65
N CYS A 279 -22.44 28.70 -4.22
CA CYS A 279 -22.63 27.87 -5.40
C CYS A 279 -22.30 26.40 -5.15
N GLU A 280 -23.22 25.53 -5.54
CA GLU A 280 -23.02 24.09 -5.62
C GLU A 280 -22.40 23.70 -6.97
N LEU A 281 -22.87 24.31 -8.06
CA LEU A 281 -22.28 24.21 -9.38
C LEU A 281 -21.97 25.61 -9.91
N CYS A 282 -20.79 25.79 -10.49
CA CYS A 282 -20.37 27.05 -11.10
C CYS A 282 -19.63 26.82 -12.42
N THR A 283 -19.48 27.91 -13.18
CA THR A 283 -18.75 27.93 -14.47
C THR A 283 -17.52 28.83 -14.46
N GLY A 284 -17.27 29.50 -13.34
CA GLY A 284 -16.25 30.54 -13.20
C GLY A 284 -16.12 30.98 -11.74
N PRO A 285 -15.23 31.94 -11.46
CA PRO A 285 -15.11 32.54 -10.15
C PRO A 285 -16.37 33.37 -9.81
N GLY A 286 -16.63 33.54 -8.51
CA GLY A 286 -17.65 34.46 -8.01
C GLY A 286 -19.10 33.92 -7.98
N PRO A 287 -20.00 34.63 -7.26
CA PRO A 287 -21.42 34.28 -7.14
C PRO A 287 -22.24 34.46 -8.43
N GLU A 288 -21.74 35.21 -9.41
CA GLU A 288 -22.36 35.49 -10.70
C GLU A 288 -22.07 34.42 -11.77
N SER A 289 -21.13 33.51 -11.47
CA SER A 289 -20.81 32.38 -12.34
C SER A 289 -21.54 31.10 -11.91
N CYS A 290 -22.56 31.24 -11.05
CA CYS A 290 -23.32 30.14 -10.48
C CYS A 290 -24.26 29.50 -11.50
N ARG A 291 -24.34 28.17 -11.46
CA ARG A 291 -25.36 27.39 -12.19
C ARG A 291 -26.37 26.74 -11.27
N ALA A 292 -25.97 26.42 -10.04
CA ALA A 292 -26.85 25.92 -9.00
C ALA A 292 -26.44 26.53 -7.66
N CYS A 293 -27.40 27.07 -6.93
CA CYS A 293 -27.19 27.68 -5.62
C CYS A 293 -27.12 26.62 -4.52
N THR A 294 -26.23 26.81 -3.55
CA THR A 294 -26.18 25.94 -2.37
C THR A 294 -27.43 26.16 -1.51
N SER A 295 -28.13 25.10 -1.11
CA SER A 295 -29.26 25.22 -0.17
C SER A 295 -28.81 25.89 1.14
N PRO A 296 -29.55 26.88 1.70
CA PRO A 296 -30.91 27.31 1.36
C PRO A 296 -30.99 28.54 0.43
N LEU A 297 -29.93 28.86 -0.33
CA LEU A 297 -29.92 30.02 -1.22
C LEU A 297 -30.81 29.80 -2.44
N LEU A 298 -31.46 30.88 -2.87
CA LEU A 298 -32.46 30.90 -3.93
C LEU A 298 -31.85 31.45 -5.22
N GLU A 299 -32.14 30.79 -6.34
CA GLU A 299 -31.74 31.27 -7.67
C GLU A 299 -32.63 32.44 -8.09
N LEU A 300 -32.04 33.50 -8.60
CA LEU A 300 -32.76 34.65 -9.13
C LEU A 300 -33.00 34.47 -10.64
N GLN A 301 -34.25 34.22 -11.02
CA GLN A 301 -34.63 33.76 -12.37
C GLN A 301 -34.08 34.67 -13.47
N GLY A 302 -33.41 34.05 -14.45
CA GLY A 302 -32.83 34.76 -15.60
C GLY A 302 -31.50 35.44 -15.26
N THR A 303 -30.98 35.22 -14.06
CA THR A 303 -29.65 35.63 -13.63
C THR A 303 -28.91 34.42 -13.09
N LYS A 304 -27.60 34.56 -12.88
CA LYS A 304 -26.76 33.53 -12.24
C LYS A 304 -26.50 33.82 -10.75
N LEU A 305 -27.29 34.72 -10.14
CA LEU A 305 -27.08 35.19 -8.78
C LEU A 305 -27.87 34.36 -7.76
N CYS A 306 -27.23 34.02 -6.65
CA CYS A 306 -27.84 33.34 -5.51
C CYS A 306 -28.08 34.31 -4.36
N VAL A 307 -29.31 34.32 -3.82
CA VAL A 307 -29.73 35.24 -2.76
C VAL A 307 -30.39 34.50 -1.61
N GLU A 308 -30.29 35.00 -0.38
CA GLU A 308 -30.92 34.38 0.80
C GLU A 308 -32.45 34.57 0.81
N ARG A 309 -32.94 35.67 0.23
CA ARG A 309 -34.36 36.01 0.13
C ARG A 309 -34.61 36.72 -1.18
N CYS A 310 -35.80 36.54 -1.75
CA CYS A 310 -36.17 37.25 -2.98
C CYS A 310 -36.20 38.77 -2.74
N PRO A 311 -35.46 39.56 -3.52
CA PRO A 311 -35.48 41.01 -3.41
C PRO A 311 -36.82 41.59 -3.90
N HIS A 312 -37.03 42.90 -3.67
CA HIS A 312 -38.17 43.60 -4.27
C HIS A 312 -38.23 43.37 -5.79
N ARG A 313 -39.43 43.36 -6.34
CA ARG A 313 -39.77 42.94 -7.72
C ARG A 313 -39.63 41.44 -8.01
N PHE A 314 -39.36 40.61 -7.00
CA PHE A 314 -39.35 39.17 -7.14
C PHE A 314 -40.22 38.49 -6.08
N TYR A 315 -40.78 37.34 -6.42
CA TYR A 315 -41.53 36.47 -5.53
C TYR A 315 -40.95 35.06 -5.57
N LEU A 316 -41.07 34.33 -4.47
CA LEU A 316 -40.57 32.96 -4.34
C LEU A 316 -41.55 31.98 -5.00
N LEU A 317 -41.07 31.16 -5.92
CA LEU A 317 -41.81 30.03 -6.49
C LEU A 317 -40.88 28.84 -6.70
N ASN A 318 -41.13 27.74 -5.98
CA ASN A 318 -40.34 26.49 -6.04
C ASN A 318 -38.83 26.74 -5.87
N ASP A 319 -38.44 27.45 -4.80
CA ASP A 319 -37.04 27.78 -4.48
C ASP A 319 -36.30 28.67 -5.50
N VAL A 320 -37.05 29.28 -6.42
CA VAL A 320 -36.55 30.25 -7.41
C VAL A 320 -37.27 31.58 -7.23
N CYS A 321 -36.50 32.66 -7.18
CA CYS A 321 -37.02 34.03 -7.17
C CYS A 321 -37.41 34.43 -8.59
N ARG A 322 -38.72 34.51 -8.85
CA ARG A 322 -39.29 34.90 -10.15
C ARG A 322 -39.73 36.35 -10.14
N GLN A 323 -39.69 37.00 -11.29
CA GLN A 323 -40.04 38.40 -11.40
C GLN A 323 -41.54 38.64 -11.26
N CYS A 324 -41.88 39.68 -10.50
CA CYS A 324 -43.20 40.27 -10.46
C CYS A 324 -43.57 40.90 -11.81
N HIS A 325 -44.86 41.15 -12.02
CA HIS A 325 -45.27 42.05 -13.10
C HIS A 325 -44.61 43.42 -12.92
N THR A 326 -44.20 44.06 -14.02
CA THR A 326 -43.39 45.31 -14.01
C THR A 326 -44.09 46.50 -13.35
N SER A 327 -45.42 46.46 -13.20
CA SER A 327 -46.19 47.47 -12.47
C SER A 327 -46.12 47.33 -10.94
N CYS A 328 -45.66 46.19 -10.43
CA CYS A 328 -45.62 45.89 -9.00
C CYS A 328 -44.22 46.11 -8.43
N GLN A 329 -44.14 46.63 -7.21
CA GLN A 329 -42.91 46.65 -6.43
C GLN A 329 -42.75 45.35 -5.62
N THR A 330 -43.84 44.78 -5.12
CA THR A 330 -43.90 43.43 -4.53
C THR A 330 -45.17 42.72 -5.01
N CYS A 331 -45.15 41.39 -5.10
CA CYS A 331 -46.25 40.60 -5.65
C CYS A 331 -46.35 39.20 -5.03
N THR A 332 -47.48 38.53 -5.26
CA THR A 332 -47.66 37.10 -4.94
C THR A 332 -47.38 36.19 -6.14
N ASP A 333 -47.51 36.70 -7.36
CA ASP A 333 -47.20 36.00 -8.61
C ASP A 333 -46.87 37.00 -9.74
N ALA A 334 -46.52 36.48 -10.91
CA ALA A 334 -46.12 37.28 -12.08
C ALA A 334 -47.27 38.06 -12.77
N SER A 335 -48.52 37.94 -12.31
CA SER A 335 -49.67 38.60 -12.93
C SER A 335 -49.83 40.06 -12.48
N PRO A 336 -50.36 40.93 -13.36
CA PRO A 336 -50.59 42.34 -13.04
C PRO A 336 -51.63 42.60 -11.94
N GLN A 337 -52.43 41.58 -11.59
CA GLN A 337 -53.48 41.65 -10.55
C GLN A 337 -53.07 41.01 -9.22
N SER A 338 -51.78 40.77 -9.04
CA SER A 338 -51.22 40.14 -7.86
C SER A 338 -50.18 41.02 -7.18
N CYS A 339 -50.26 42.34 -7.37
CA CYS A 339 -49.41 43.30 -6.67
C CYS A 339 -49.80 43.41 -5.18
N LEU A 340 -48.81 43.44 -4.31
CA LEU A 340 -48.95 43.72 -2.88
C LEU A 340 -48.60 45.18 -2.55
N THR A 341 -47.56 45.71 -3.21
CA THR A 341 -47.16 47.12 -3.13
C THR A 341 -46.84 47.66 -4.51
N CYS A 342 -47.04 48.96 -4.70
CA CYS A 342 -46.74 49.68 -5.94
C CYS A 342 -45.55 50.61 -5.76
N ASP A 343 -44.89 50.94 -6.87
CA ASP A 343 -43.89 52.00 -6.89
C ASP A 343 -44.52 53.37 -6.55
N TRP A 344 -43.70 54.30 -6.06
CA TRP A 344 -44.12 55.66 -5.75
C TRP A 344 -44.79 56.32 -6.97
N GLY A 345 -45.90 57.04 -6.74
CA GLY A 345 -46.70 57.63 -7.82
C GLY A 345 -47.74 56.69 -8.45
N SER A 346 -47.90 55.47 -7.91
CA SER A 346 -48.94 54.53 -8.35
C SER A 346 -49.89 54.18 -7.21
N THR A 347 -51.17 54.03 -7.54
CA THR A 347 -52.22 53.64 -6.57
C THR A 347 -52.55 52.16 -6.72
N LEU A 348 -52.52 51.42 -5.61
CA LEU A 348 -52.96 50.03 -5.57
C LEU A 348 -54.49 49.97 -5.49
N LYS A 349 -55.15 49.39 -6.51
CA LYS A 349 -56.59 49.15 -6.52
C LYS A 349 -56.87 47.74 -7.06
N ASP A 350 -57.66 46.96 -6.32
CA ASP A 350 -58.00 45.57 -6.68
C ASP A 350 -56.75 44.72 -7.00
N LYS A 351 -55.66 44.91 -6.23
CA LYS A 351 -54.34 44.27 -6.41
C LYS A 351 -53.62 44.59 -7.73
N VAL A 352 -54.06 45.62 -8.44
CA VAL A 352 -53.42 46.17 -9.64
C VAL A 352 -52.85 47.55 -9.31
N CYS A 353 -51.63 47.82 -9.78
CA CYS A 353 -50.99 49.14 -9.63
C CYS A 353 -51.34 50.04 -10.82
N TYR A 354 -52.01 51.16 -10.54
CA TYR A 354 -52.37 52.17 -11.54
C TYR A 354 -51.49 53.41 -11.38
N PRO A 355 -50.71 53.80 -12.41
CA PRO A 355 -49.87 54.99 -12.35
C PRO A 355 -50.73 56.27 -12.36
N HIS A 356 -50.32 57.29 -11.62
CA HIS A 356 -50.97 58.60 -11.61
C HIS A 356 -50.59 59.46 -12.84
N CYS A 357 -49.39 59.24 -13.38
CA CYS A 357 -48.87 59.98 -14.52
C CYS A 357 -48.92 59.15 -15.81
N GLU A 358 -49.01 59.83 -16.95
CA GLU A 358 -48.94 59.22 -18.29
C GLU A 358 -47.52 58.71 -18.62
N GLU A 359 -47.39 57.96 -19.71
CA GLU A 359 -46.10 57.39 -20.15
C GLU A 359 -45.01 58.49 -20.29
N GLY A 360 -43.78 58.16 -19.92
CA GLY A 360 -42.63 59.07 -19.98
C GLY A 360 -42.58 60.11 -18.85
N ARG A 361 -43.45 60.02 -17.83
CA ARG A 361 -43.42 60.88 -16.65
C ARG A 361 -43.48 60.08 -15.34
N TYR A 362 -42.90 60.63 -14.28
CA TYR A 362 -43.01 60.13 -12.90
C TYR A 362 -43.71 61.15 -12.01
N PHE A 363 -44.27 60.68 -10.90
CA PHE A 363 -44.88 61.53 -9.89
C PHE A 363 -43.80 62.01 -8.91
N SER A 364 -43.51 63.30 -8.91
CA SER A 364 -42.49 63.91 -8.05
C SER A 364 -42.97 64.08 -6.61
N ASP A 365 -42.04 64.38 -5.71
CA ASP A 365 -42.36 64.71 -4.31
C ASP A 365 -43.18 66.01 -4.19
N GLU A 366 -43.19 66.85 -5.24
CA GLU A 366 -44.02 68.05 -5.36
C GLU A 366 -45.43 67.75 -5.89
N GLU A 367 -45.83 66.48 -5.94
CA GLU A 367 -47.13 65.99 -6.43
C GLU A 367 -47.43 66.37 -7.89
N THR A 368 -46.39 66.54 -8.71
CA THR A 368 -46.51 66.88 -10.14
C THR A 368 -45.89 65.82 -11.04
N CYS A 369 -46.37 65.73 -12.28
CA CYS A 369 -45.86 64.74 -13.25
C CYS A 369 -44.67 65.30 -14.05
N GLU A 370 -43.46 64.88 -13.71
CA GLU A 370 -42.19 65.31 -14.31
C GLU A 370 -41.65 64.29 -15.32
N PRO A 371 -40.86 64.70 -16.34
CA PRO A 371 -40.35 63.79 -17.35
C PRO A 371 -39.32 62.78 -16.79
N CYS A 372 -39.40 61.55 -17.27
CA CYS A 372 -38.39 60.51 -17.06
C CYS A 372 -37.08 60.79 -17.82
N ASP A 373 -36.02 60.06 -17.47
CA ASP A 373 -34.87 59.92 -18.37
C ASP A 373 -35.32 59.40 -19.75
N SER A 374 -34.73 59.92 -20.82
CA SER A 374 -35.11 59.61 -22.21
C SER A 374 -34.99 58.13 -22.60
N SER A 375 -34.27 57.33 -21.80
CA SER A 375 -34.14 55.88 -22.00
C SER A 375 -35.33 55.08 -21.45
N CYS A 376 -36.10 55.64 -20.50
CA CYS A 376 -37.21 54.96 -19.85
C CYS A 376 -38.56 55.29 -20.51
N ARG A 377 -39.40 54.28 -20.73
CA ARG A 377 -40.80 54.48 -21.12
C ARG A 377 -41.71 54.75 -19.91
N HIS A 378 -41.45 54.06 -18.80
CA HIS A 378 -42.03 54.36 -17.49
C HIS A 378 -40.90 54.36 -16.47
N CYS A 379 -40.96 55.23 -15.47
CA CYS A 379 -39.93 55.37 -14.45
C CYS A 379 -40.56 55.67 -13.09
N SER A 380 -39.83 55.36 -12.02
CA SER A 380 -40.19 55.75 -10.65
C SER A 380 -39.50 57.05 -10.20
N GLY A 381 -38.67 57.65 -11.06
CA GLY A 381 -37.94 58.87 -10.77
C GLY A 381 -37.09 59.34 -11.98
N PRO A 382 -36.33 60.44 -11.83
CA PRO A 382 -35.72 61.13 -12.97
C PRO A 382 -34.46 60.46 -13.52
N ARG A 383 -33.88 59.50 -12.80
CA ARG A 383 -32.57 58.91 -13.14
C ARG A 383 -32.68 57.74 -14.12
N SER A 384 -31.63 57.50 -14.89
CA SER A 384 -31.52 56.39 -15.87
C SER A 384 -31.54 54.98 -15.25
N ASP A 385 -31.32 54.86 -13.94
CA ASP A 385 -31.38 53.64 -13.13
C ASP A 385 -32.69 53.51 -12.33
N GLN A 386 -33.70 54.29 -12.69
CA GLN A 386 -35.04 54.28 -12.08
C GLN A 386 -36.12 53.95 -13.12
N CYS A 387 -35.76 53.23 -14.18
CA CYS A 387 -36.70 52.78 -15.20
C CYS A 387 -37.52 51.58 -14.71
N LEU A 388 -38.82 51.60 -15.01
CA LEU A 388 -39.75 50.48 -14.79
C LEU A 388 -40.02 49.71 -16.09
N THR A 389 -40.01 50.40 -17.23
CA THR A 389 -40.10 49.80 -18.56
C THR A 389 -39.31 50.62 -19.57
N CYS A 390 -38.87 50.00 -20.67
CA CYS A 390 -38.04 50.63 -21.69
C CYS A 390 -38.82 50.92 -22.98
N HIS A 391 -38.30 51.86 -23.78
CA HIS A 391 -38.79 52.09 -25.15
C HIS A 391 -38.53 50.87 -26.05
N ARG A 392 -39.19 50.83 -27.22
CA ARG A 392 -39.01 49.77 -28.22
C ARG A 392 -37.52 49.64 -28.58
N ASP A 393 -37.05 48.40 -28.75
CA ASP A 393 -35.65 48.02 -29.03
C ASP A 393 -34.66 48.09 -27.85
N SER A 394 -35.16 48.34 -26.63
CA SER A 394 -34.38 48.30 -25.38
C SER A 394 -35.00 47.34 -24.37
N ALA A 395 -34.17 46.71 -23.53
CA ALA A 395 -34.58 45.83 -22.44
C ALA A 395 -34.16 46.40 -21.08
N LEU A 396 -34.96 46.08 -20.05
CA LEU A 396 -34.69 46.52 -18.68
C LEU A 396 -33.69 45.57 -18.01
N HIS A 397 -32.68 46.13 -17.35
CA HIS A 397 -31.75 45.37 -16.51
C HIS A 397 -32.39 45.09 -15.15
N ALA A 398 -32.67 43.82 -14.85
CA ALA A 398 -33.47 43.40 -13.70
C ALA A 398 -32.92 43.85 -12.33
N MET A 399 -31.61 44.03 -12.21
CA MET A 399 -30.95 44.42 -10.96
C MET A 399 -30.61 45.91 -10.87
N GLU A 400 -30.44 46.57 -12.02
CA GLU A 400 -29.95 47.96 -12.08
C GLU A 400 -31.06 48.94 -12.46
N ASN A 401 -32.25 48.46 -12.83
CA ASN A 401 -33.39 49.25 -13.30
C ASN A 401 -33.02 50.27 -14.39
N ARG A 402 -32.07 49.88 -15.25
CA ARG A 402 -31.54 50.69 -16.36
C ARG A 402 -31.93 50.06 -17.70
N CYS A 403 -32.28 50.90 -18.67
CA CYS A 403 -32.59 50.46 -20.02
C CYS A 403 -31.33 50.34 -20.88
N ALA A 404 -31.12 49.18 -21.51
CA ALA A 404 -30.03 48.93 -22.44
C ALA A 404 -30.58 48.47 -23.80
N ARG A 405 -29.91 48.86 -24.89
CA ARG A 405 -30.32 48.44 -26.25
C ARG A 405 -30.05 46.97 -26.47
N CYS A 406 -30.90 46.29 -27.24
CA CYS A 406 -30.68 44.89 -27.59
C CYS A 406 -29.53 44.73 -28.60
N CYS A 407 -28.65 43.75 -28.37
CA CYS A 407 -27.55 43.45 -29.29
C CYS A 407 -28.06 42.96 -30.65
N ARG A 408 -27.52 43.51 -31.75
CA ARG A 408 -27.75 43.01 -33.11
C ARG A 408 -26.77 41.91 -33.45
N ALA A 409 -27.25 40.82 -34.06
CA ALA A 409 -26.41 39.75 -34.58
C ALA A 409 -25.41 40.32 -35.62
N GLY A 410 -24.12 40.31 -35.27
CA GLY A 410 -23.02 40.76 -36.14
C GLY A 410 -22.42 42.15 -35.83
N GLY A 411 -22.81 42.81 -34.73
CA GLY A 411 -22.22 44.10 -34.31
C GLY A 411 -21.20 43.96 -33.18
N ASN A 412 -20.02 44.57 -33.33
CA ASN A 412 -18.94 44.56 -32.33
C ASN A 412 -19.11 45.67 -31.28
N ASN A 413 -20.33 45.86 -30.75
CA ASN A 413 -20.65 46.95 -29.84
C ASN A 413 -20.72 46.45 -28.39
N THR A 414 -19.93 47.03 -27.49
CA THR A 414 -19.82 46.62 -26.07
C THR A 414 -20.94 47.18 -25.18
N ASP A 415 -21.74 48.13 -25.69
CA ASP A 415 -22.86 48.76 -24.96
C ASP A 415 -24.23 48.25 -25.44
N CYS A 416 -24.47 46.95 -25.36
CA CYS A 416 -25.78 46.35 -25.65
C CYS A 416 -26.02 45.12 -24.76
N CYS A 417 -27.28 44.73 -24.60
CA CYS A 417 -27.65 43.55 -23.85
C CYS A 417 -28.25 42.43 -24.72
N VAL A 418 -28.02 41.17 -24.32
CA VAL A 418 -28.73 40.01 -24.85
C VAL A 418 -30.15 39.99 -24.28
N CYS A 419 -31.11 40.35 -25.13
CA CYS A 419 -32.52 40.42 -24.77
C CYS A 419 -33.22 39.09 -25.03
N ASP A 420 -33.98 38.57 -24.05
CA ASP A 420 -34.93 37.50 -24.32
C ASP A 420 -36.22 38.08 -24.93
N SER A 421 -36.53 37.63 -26.15
CA SER A 421 -37.72 38.04 -26.92
C SER A 421 -39.05 37.80 -26.21
N ARG A 422 -39.08 36.95 -25.18
CA ARG A 422 -40.30 36.61 -24.43
C ARG A 422 -40.51 37.44 -23.16
N SER A 423 -39.45 38.04 -22.61
CA SER A 423 -39.49 38.64 -21.27
C SER A 423 -39.02 40.10 -21.21
N ALA A 424 -38.54 40.68 -22.33
CA ALA A 424 -38.10 42.10 -22.43
C ALA A 424 -37.01 42.49 -21.41
N LEU A 425 -36.27 41.47 -20.94
CA LEU A 425 -35.27 41.56 -19.90
C LEU A 425 -33.87 41.32 -20.45
N CYS A 426 -32.93 42.01 -19.84
CA CYS A 426 -31.51 41.84 -20.09
C CYS A 426 -30.97 40.65 -19.30
N VAL A 427 -30.49 39.61 -19.99
CA VAL A 427 -30.08 38.34 -19.37
C VAL A 427 -28.58 38.35 -19.01
N GLU A 428 -27.73 38.98 -19.83
CA GLU A 428 -26.28 39.11 -19.56
C GLU A 428 -25.68 40.35 -20.27
N VAL A 429 -24.73 41.03 -19.61
CA VAL A 429 -23.87 42.07 -20.21
C VAL A 429 -22.67 41.39 -20.89
N PRO A 430 -22.32 41.70 -22.15
CA PRO A 430 -21.06 41.24 -22.73
C PRO A 430 -19.90 41.83 -21.93
N GLN A 431 -19.06 40.99 -21.31
CA GLN A 431 -17.84 41.48 -20.68
C GLN A 431 -16.91 42.11 -21.74
N PRO A 432 -16.28 43.26 -21.47
CA PRO A 432 -15.23 43.78 -22.32
C PRO A 432 -14.05 42.80 -22.29
N LYS A 433 -13.66 42.28 -23.46
CA LYS A 433 -12.38 41.58 -23.60
C LYS A 433 -11.26 42.59 -23.33
N SER A 434 -10.73 42.59 -22.12
CA SER A 434 -9.40 43.14 -21.84
C SER A 434 -8.38 42.04 -22.15
N GLY A 435 -7.76 42.14 -23.31
CA GLY A 435 -6.69 41.26 -23.76
C GLY A 435 -6.15 41.82 -25.06
N ASP A 436 -5.13 42.67 -24.94
CA ASP A 436 -4.13 42.82 -25.98
C ASP A 436 -3.64 41.41 -26.33
N ASP A 437 -3.88 40.98 -27.57
CA ASP A 437 -2.97 40.13 -28.30
C ASP A 437 -3.30 40.25 -29.80
N GLN A 438 -2.44 41.01 -30.47
CA GLN A 438 -2.15 40.80 -31.89
C GLN A 438 -1.68 39.35 -32.06
N ASP A 439 -2.39 38.54 -32.84
CA ASP A 439 -1.92 38.19 -34.17
C ASP A 439 -2.76 37.11 -34.89
N GLN A 440 -2.82 37.30 -36.21
CA GLN A 440 -3.05 36.32 -37.28
C GLN A 440 -4.41 35.60 -37.37
N ALA A 441 -5.31 36.24 -38.10
CA ALA A 441 -6.37 35.57 -38.84
C ALA A 441 -5.76 34.67 -39.93
N THR A 442 -6.03 33.36 -39.84
CA THR A 442 -6.02 32.47 -41.01
C THR A 442 -7.46 32.02 -41.28
N ASP A 443 -7.87 32.20 -42.53
CA ASP A 443 -9.18 31.87 -43.08
C ASP A 443 -9.58 30.41 -42.82
N LEU A 444 -10.77 30.19 -42.24
CA LEU A 444 -11.61 29.06 -42.62
C LEU A 444 -13.10 29.44 -42.56
N ASN A 445 -13.61 29.70 -43.76
CA ASN A 445 -15.02 29.77 -44.13
C ASN A 445 -15.75 28.45 -43.80
N VAL A 446 -16.80 28.48 -42.98
CA VAL A 446 -17.86 27.46 -43.03
C VAL A 446 -19.22 28.14 -43.07
N SER A 447 -19.79 28.05 -44.26
CA SER A 447 -21.14 28.40 -44.64
C SER A 447 -22.19 27.68 -43.78
N SER A 448 -23.20 28.45 -43.40
CA SER A 448 -24.44 28.04 -42.79
C SER A 448 -25.18 26.98 -43.61
N ARG A 449 -25.56 25.87 -42.97
CA ARG A 449 -26.71 25.07 -43.42
C ARG A 449 -27.68 24.85 -42.29
N ALA A 450 -28.88 25.37 -42.53
CA ALA A 450 -30.06 25.24 -41.71
C ALA A 450 -30.44 23.76 -41.50
N LEU A 451 -30.79 23.42 -40.26
CA LEU A 451 -31.43 22.16 -39.91
C LEU A 451 -32.93 22.28 -40.20
N ASN A 452 -33.39 21.56 -41.23
CA ASN A 452 -34.79 21.19 -41.38
C ASN A 452 -35.05 19.86 -40.66
N HIS A 453 -36.11 19.82 -39.87
CA HIS A 453 -36.73 18.63 -39.28
C HIS A 453 -37.10 17.58 -40.35
N THR A 454 -36.85 16.29 -40.08
CA THR A 454 -37.75 15.18 -40.44
C THR A 454 -37.44 13.89 -39.67
N SER A 455 -38.46 13.39 -38.96
CA SER A 455 -38.88 12.00 -38.74
C SER A 455 -37.89 10.88 -38.34
N ALA A 456 -38.20 10.32 -37.17
CA ALA A 456 -38.03 8.95 -36.70
C ALA A 456 -37.81 7.85 -37.75
N ALA A 457 -36.74 7.06 -37.56
CA ALA A 457 -36.76 5.59 -37.60
C ALA A 457 -35.41 5.01 -37.12
N LEU A 458 -35.49 4.14 -36.09
CA LEU A 458 -34.50 3.15 -35.59
C LEU A 458 -33.34 3.65 -34.70
N PRO A 459 -33.16 2.98 -33.54
CA PRO A 459 -32.26 1.81 -33.54
C PRO A 459 -32.79 0.65 -32.69
N ILE A 460 -33.65 -0.20 -33.28
CA ILE A 460 -34.07 -1.48 -32.64
C ILE A 460 -32.90 -2.49 -32.66
N SER A 461 -32.00 -2.38 -33.63
CA SER A 461 -30.83 -3.26 -33.78
C SER A 461 -29.78 -3.08 -32.67
N LEU A 462 -29.64 -1.86 -32.13
CA LEU A 462 -28.66 -1.57 -31.07
C LEU A 462 -29.13 -2.12 -29.71
N LEU A 463 -30.43 -2.09 -29.46
CA LEU A 463 -31.04 -2.64 -28.24
C LEU A 463 -31.04 -4.17 -28.24
N LEU A 464 -31.26 -4.81 -29.39
CA LEU A 464 -31.12 -6.27 -29.53
C LEU A 464 -29.67 -6.73 -29.36
N ALA A 465 -28.70 -5.96 -29.85
CA ALA A 465 -27.28 -6.25 -29.65
C ALA A 465 -26.86 -6.11 -28.16
N LEU A 466 -27.37 -5.08 -27.46
CA LEU A 466 -27.12 -4.91 -26.03
C LEU A 466 -27.75 -6.04 -25.20
N GLY A 467 -28.98 -6.45 -25.54
CA GLY A 467 -29.67 -7.55 -24.86
C GLY A 467 -28.95 -8.89 -25.00
N LEU A 468 -28.44 -9.20 -26.20
CA LEU A 468 -27.65 -10.42 -26.45
C LEU A 468 -26.29 -10.39 -25.73
N ALA A 469 -25.62 -9.23 -25.68
CA ALA A 469 -24.36 -9.08 -24.95
C ALA A 469 -24.52 -9.29 -23.44
N LEU A 470 -25.59 -8.77 -22.85
CA LEU A 470 -25.89 -8.96 -21.43
C LEU A 470 -26.28 -10.41 -21.11
N ALA A 471 -26.99 -11.10 -22.00
CA ALA A 471 -27.31 -12.52 -21.85
C ALA A 471 -26.04 -13.41 -21.91
N VAL A 472 -25.12 -13.11 -22.83
CA VAL A 472 -23.82 -13.81 -22.91
C VAL A 472 -22.98 -13.55 -21.67
N PHE A 473 -22.94 -12.32 -21.16
CA PHE A 473 -22.23 -11.99 -19.93
C PHE A 473 -22.80 -12.72 -18.70
N ALA A 474 -24.13 -12.82 -18.60
CA ALA A 474 -24.80 -13.58 -17.55
C ALA A 474 -24.48 -15.09 -17.63
N LEU A 475 -24.45 -15.66 -18.84
CA LEU A 475 -24.10 -17.07 -19.05
C LEU A 475 -22.61 -17.35 -18.76
N VAL A 476 -21.70 -16.44 -19.10
CA VAL A 476 -20.27 -16.54 -18.75
C VAL A 476 -20.07 -16.45 -17.23
N LYS A 477 -20.77 -15.54 -16.55
CA LYS A 477 -20.72 -15.42 -15.07
C LYS A 477 -21.35 -16.62 -14.37
N ALA A 478 -22.38 -17.24 -14.95
CA ALA A 478 -22.98 -18.49 -14.48
C ALA A 478 -22.06 -19.71 -14.71
N HIS A 479 -21.30 -19.73 -15.80
CA HIS A 479 -20.30 -20.78 -16.06
C HIS A 479 -19.03 -20.62 -15.20
N ALA A 480 -18.64 -19.38 -14.86
CA ALA A 480 -17.53 -19.10 -13.94
C ALA A 480 -17.82 -19.57 -12.50
N ARG A 481 -19.08 -19.51 -12.05
CA ARG A 481 -19.50 -20.03 -10.73
C ARG A 481 -19.55 -21.56 -10.64
N LYS A 482 -19.48 -22.29 -11.77
CA LYS A 482 -19.39 -23.77 -11.79
C LYS A 482 -17.95 -24.32 -11.80
N ARG A 483 -16.92 -23.46 -11.78
CA ARG A 483 -15.50 -23.86 -11.68
C ARG A 483 -14.78 -23.21 -10.49
N LEU A 484 -15.42 -23.16 -9.33
CA LEU A 484 -14.73 -22.90 -8.06
C LEU A 484 -14.57 -24.22 -7.32
N CYS A 485 -13.62 -25.04 -7.80
CA CYS A 485 -12.98 -26.02 -6.94
C CYS A 485 -12.03 -25.26 -6.00
N TRP A 486 -12.23 -25.48 -4.70
CA TRP A 486 -11.43 -24.94 -3.61
C TRP A 486 -9.93 -25.06 -3.84
N SER A 487 -9.18 -23.99 -3.62
CA SER A 487 -7.76 -24.06 -3.24
C SER A 487 -7.65 -23.72 -1.76
N GLN A 488 -7.52 -24.75 -0.90
CA GLN A 488 -7.04 -24.58 0.46
C GLN A 488 -5.52 -24.34 0.40
N SER A 489 -5.08 -23.19 0.90
CA SER A 489 -3.66 -22.88 1.03
C SER A 489 -3.09 -23.56 2.28
N TYR A 490 -2.05 -24.38 2.09
CA TYR A 490 -1.23 -24.96 3.15
C TYR A 490 0.18 -24.36 3.02
N GLU A 491 0.80 -23.99 4.13
CA GLU A 491 2.21 -23.59 4.15
C GLU A 491 3.05 -24.71 4.77
N LYS A 492 4.10 -25.12 4.07
CA LYS A 492 5.04 -26.15 4.52
C LYS A 492 6.17 -25.46 5.28
N LEU A 493 6.32 -25.76 6.57
CA LEU A 493 7.39 -25.20 7.40
C LEU A 493 8.68 -26.02 7.20
N SER A 494 9.80 -25.33 6.96
CA SER A 494 11.11 -25.95 6.80
C SER A 494 11.73 -26.26 8.17
N GLY A 495 11.63 -27.51 8.60
CA GLY A 495 12.32 -28.02 9.80
C GLY A 495 12.15 -29.53 9.94
N SER A 496 13.23 -30.24 10.28
CA SER A 496 13.21 -31.68 10.58
C SER A 496 12.86 -31.90 12.06
N ALA A 497 11.69 -32.46 12.34
CA ALA A 497 11.29 -32.87 13.69
C ALA A 497 11.36 -34.40 13.86
N SER A 498 11.81 -34.84 15.04
CA SER A 498 11.98 -36.24 15.42
C SER A 498 10.64 -36.97 15.68
N ILE A 499 10.64 -38.29 15.49
CA ILE A 499 9.46 -39.17 15.34
C ILE A 499 8.63 -39.41 16.64
N ASN A 500 8.90 -38.75 17.76
CA ASN A 500 8.16 -38.97 19.01
C ASN A 500 7.53 -37.69 19.57
N MET A 501 6.27 -37.43 19.19
CA MET A 501 5.36 -36.55 19.93
C MET A 501 3.98 -37.21 20.04
N PRO A 502 3.27 -37.12 21.18
CA PRO A 502 2.06 -37.90 21.42
C PRO A 502 0.82 -37.30 20.75
N HIS A 503 -0.06 -38.14 20.22
CA HIS A 503 -1.43 -37.75 19.86
C HIS A 503 -2.26 -37.50 21.13
N GLY A 504 -2.73 -36.27 21.33
CA GLY A 504 -3.67 -35.94 22.40
C GLY A 504 -4.31 -34.58 22.20
N VAL A 505 -5.65 -34.54 22.25
CA VAL A 505 -6.49 -33.33 22.17
C VAL A 505 -6.59 -32.71 23.57
N PRO A 506 -6.35 -31.40 23.77
CA PRO A 506 -6.78 -30.69 24.97
C PRO A 506 -8.17 -30.06 24.79
N GLU A 507 -9.00 -30.11 25.83
CA GLU A 507 -10.26 -29.38 25.95
C GLU A 507 -10.04 -27.86 26.16
N PRO A 508 -11.02 -27.01 25.83
CA PRO A 508 -10.81 -25.57 25.69
C PRO A 508 -10.99 -24.85 27.02
N ASP A 509 -9.97 -24.11 27.44
CA ASP A 509 -10.14 -23.00 28.38
C ASP A 509 -9.17 -21.88 28.02
N SER A 510 -9.68 -20.64 28.02
CA SER A 510 -9.08 -19.37 27.58
C SER A 510 -9.13 -19.08 26.06
N GLY A 511 -9.82 -17.98 25.73
CA GLY A 511 -10.22 -17.58 24.38
C GLY A 511 -9.15 -16.87 23.57
N ASP A 512 -8.09 -17.60 23.22
CA ASP A 512 -7.18 -17.24 22.14
C ASP A 512 -7.27 -18.30 21.03
N GLU A 513 -7.27 -17.88 19.76
CA GLU A 513 -7.38 -18.77 18.59
C GLU A 513 -6.30 -19.86 18.61
N VAL A 514 -6.70 -21.13 18.72
CA VAL A 514 -5.77 -22.27 18.74
C VAL A 514 -5.33 -22.66 17.32
N ASP A 515 -4.02 -22.52 17.06
CA ASP A 515 -3.32 -23.05 15.88
C ASP A 515 -3.33 -24.60 15.89
N VAL A 516 -3.91 -25.24 14.86
CA VAL A 516 -3.88 -26.72 14.72
C VAL A 516 -2.73 -27.14 13.80
N VAL A 517 -1.77 -27.88 14.35
CA VAL A 517 -0.59 -28.41 13.64
C VAL A 517 -0.73 -29.92 13.42
N TYR A 518 -0.48 -30.39 12.20
CA TYR A 518 -0.51 -31.82 11.85
C TYR A 518 0.85 -32.32 11.34
N THR A 519 1.19 -33.55 11.72
CA THR A 519 2.41 -34.25 11.32
C THR A 519 2.06 -35.46 10.45
N SER A 520 2.79 -35.65 9.36
CA SER A 520 2.68 -36.86 8.53
C SER A 520 3.67 -37.93 9.00
N ARG A 521 3.43 -39.20 8.65
CA ARG A 521 4.32 -40.35 8.96
C ARG A 521 5.76 -40.19 8.45
N GLY A 522 6.03 -39.21 7.58
CA GLY A 522 7.36 -38.85 7.07
C GLY A 522 7.98 -37.60 7.71
N GLY A 523 7.48 -37.11 8.85
CA GLY A 523 8.09 -36.02 9.62
C GLY A 523 7.84 -34.60 9.09
N SER A 524 6.98 -34.42 8.08
CA SER A 524 6.60 -33.08 7.59
C SER A 524 5.47 -32.47 8.42
N VAL A 525 5.60 -31.17 8.73
CA VAL A 525 4.68 -30.38 9.59
C VAL A 525 4.01 -29.27 8.75
N TYR A 526 2.70 -29.05 8.98
CA TYR A 526 1.89 -28.09 8.21
C TYR A 526 1.05 -27.18 9.12
N ARG A 527 0.83 -25.92 8.70
CA ARG A 527 -0.01 -24.91 9.37
C ARG A 527 -1.24 -24.55 8.53
N ARG A 528 -2.41 -24.30 9.15
CA ARG A 528 -3.65 -23.84 8.49
C ARG A 528 -4.11 -22.49 9.03
N TYR A 529 -4.49 -21.55 8.16
CA TYR A 529 -5.12 -20.28 8.55
C TYR A 529 -6.66 -20.36 8.45
N SER A 530 -7.37 -19.73 9.38
CA SER A 530 -8.83 -19.52 9.35
C SER A 530 -9.13 -18.14 8.79
N PHE A 531 -10.07 -18.01 7.85
CA PHE A 531 -10.46 -16.71 7.29
C PHE A 531 -11.53 -16.03 8.16
N ILE A 532 -11.32 -14.74 8.43
CA ILE A 532 -12.26 -13.81 9.09
C ILE A 532 -13.51 -13.67 8.22
N HIS A 533 -14.68 -13.80 8.84
CA HIS A 533 -15.98 -13.53 8.24
C HIS A 533 -16.45 -12.16 8.73
N GLU A 534 -16.31 -11.10 7.93
CA GLU A 534 -17.06 -9.86 8.13
C GLU A 534 -18.50 -10.11 7.69
N GLN A 535 -19.45 -9.93 8.62
CA GLN A 535 -20.88 -9.96 8.34
C GLN A 535 -21.30 -8.58 7.80
N ASP A 536 -21.66 -8.53 6.53
CA ASP A 536 -22.55 -7.51 5.98
C ASP A 536 -23.95 -7.73 6.59
N THR A 537 -24.44 -6.76 7.36
CA THR A 537 -25.87 -6.66 7.71
C THR A 537 -26.42 -5.34 7.20
N ASP A 538 -27.02 -5.37 6.02
CA ASP A 538 -28.03 -4.40 5.58
C ASP A 538 -29.43 -4.98 5.85
N ALA A 539 -30.19 -4.35 6.73
CA ALA A 539 -31.65 -4.45 6.78
C ALA A 539 -32.23 -3.14 7.34
N ASP A 540 -32.98 -2.46 6.47
CA ASP A 540 -33.75 -1.24 6.72
C ASP A 540 -34.98 -1.44 7.65
N GLN A 541 -35.36 -0.33 8.31
CA GLN A 541 -36.68 0.07 8.85
C GLN A 541 -37.18 -0.70 10.10
N ASP A 542 -37.55 -0.09 11.24
CA ASP A 542 -38.47 1.05 11.45
C ASP A 542 -38.47 1.50 12.93
N VAL A 543 -38.65 2.82 13.13
CA VAL A 543 -39.34 3.58 14.19
C VAL A 543 -39.61 2.93 15.57
N ASP A 544 -39.03 3.48 16.65
CA ASP A 544 -39.82 4.23 17.66
C ASP A 544 -38.96 5.08 18.60
N GLU A 545 -39.42 6.31 18.82
CA GLU A 545 -38.82 7.38 19.62
C GLU A 545 -39.47 7.36 21.01
N SER A 546 -38.71 7.24 22.11
CA SER A 546 -39.13 7.70 23.46
C SER A 546 -38.08 7.56 24.56
N THR A 547 -37.67 8.72 25.10
CA THR A 547 -37.35 9.03 26.51
C THR A 547 -36.07 8.52 27.22
N ARG A 548 -35.23 9.50 27.61
CA ARG A 548 -34.65 9.85 28.95
C ARG A 548 -33.19 10.33 28.78
N LEU A 549 -32.78 11.59 28.98
CA LEU A 549 -32.78 12.41 30.21
C LEU A 549 -32.39 11.63 31.48
N ASN A 550 -31.08 11.53 31.76
CA ASN A 550 -30.41 12.00 33.00
C ASN A 550 -29.03 11.35 33.19
N GLN A 551 -27.97 12.17 33.18
CA GLN A 551 -26.97 12.33 34.27
C GLN A 551 -25.66 12.94 33.73
N SER A 552 -25.57 14.27 33.81
CA SER A 552 -24.44 15.01 34.39
C SER A 552 -24.81 16.48 34.46
#